data_AF-A0A2G3A552-F1
#
_entry.id   AF-A0A2G3A552-F1
#
_cell.length_a   1.000
_cell.length_b   1.000
_cell.length_c   1.000
_cell.angle_alpha   90.00
_cell.angle_beta   90.00
_cell.angle_gamma   90.00
#
_symmetry.space_group_name_H-M   'P 1'
#
loop_
_entity.id
_entity.type
_entity.pdbx_description
1 polymer ?
#
loop_
_entity_poly.entity_id
_entity_poly.type
_entity_poly.pdbx_seq_one_letter_code
_entity_poly.pdbx_strand_id
1 'polypeptide(L)'
;MRSKMVMGLVILTPHGGKMSKILEDAIPFPHRKGVLYNVQYFALWHHPNKTVDKKKFDWINGIYDYMGKFVSKPGTAYLNTRGLDLGRTKNGNEKYSQAKSWGEMYFKQNFDKLARD
;
A
#
# COMPACT_ATOMS: atom_id res chain seq x y z
N MET A 1 -31.58 9.97 -16.72
CA MET A 1 -30.95 9.54 -15.45
C MET A 1 -29.47 9.30 -15.71
N ARG A 2 -28.56 10.08 -15.12
CA ARG A 2 -27.12 9.76 -15.16
C ARG A 2 -26.87 8.63 -14.14
N SER A 3 -26.39 7.48 -14.59
CA SER A 3 -26.05 6.39 -13.68
C SER A 3 -24.96 6.88 -12.70
N LYS A 4 -25.16 6.63 -11.41
CA LYS A 4 -24.11 6.86 -10.40
C LYS A 4 -23.07 5.74 -10.59
N MET A 5 -22.01 6.03 -11.33
CA MET A 5 -20.94 5.05 -11.55
C MET A 5 -20.22 4.78 -10.23
N VAL A 6 -20.26 3.53 -9.80
CA VAL A 6 -19.50 2.97 -8.67
C VAL A 6 -18.80 1.73 -9.21
N MET A 7 -17.48 1.68 -9.11
CA MET A 7 -16.68 0.59 -9.65
C MET A 7 -15.64 0.14 -8.62
N GLY A 8 -15.56 -1.16 -8.37
CA GLY A 8 -14.43 -1.78 -7.70
C GLY A 8 -13.42 -2.23 -8.76
N LEU A 9 -12.13 -1.97 -8.54
CA LEU A 9 -11.05 -2.33 -9.45
C LEU A 9 -9.93 -3.01 -8.67
N VAL A 10 -9.47 -4.14 -9.19
CA VAL A 10 -8.29 -4.87 -8.69
C VAL A 10 -7.26 -4.88 -9.81
N ILE A 11 -6.07 -4.34 -9.54
CA ILE A 11 -4.98 -4.25 -10.51
C ILE A 11 -3.84 -5.14 -10.03
N LEU A 12 -3.39 -6.07 -10.86
CA LEU A 12 -2.21 -6.90 -10.63
C LEU A 12 -1.11 -6.47 -11.60
N THR A 13 -0.04 -5.89 -11.08
CA THR A 13 1.11 -5.45 -11.86
C THR A 13 2.25 -6.44 -11.69
N PRO A 14 2.62 -7.22 -12.72
CA PRO A 14 3.66 -8.23 -12.61
C PRO A 14 5.01 -7.61 -12.23
N HIS A 15 5.69 -8.23 -11.28
CA HIS A 15 7.06 -7.93 -10.88
C HIS A 15 7.95 -9.10 -11.31
N GLY A 16 9.03 -8.78 -12.00
CA GLY A 16 9.85 -9.76 -12.71
C GLY A 16 10.86 -9.07 -13.60
N GLY A 17 11.45 -9.81 -14.54
CA GLY A 17 12.30 -9.24 -15.58
C GLY A 17 13.39 -8.32 -15.02
N LYS A 18 13.38 -7.04 -15.41
CA LYS A 18 14.35 -6.05 -14.93
C LYS A 18 14.24 -5.79 -13.42
N MET A 19 13.02 -5.83 -12.85
CA MET A 19 12.81 -5.58 -11.42
C MET A 19 13.50 -6.61 -10.54
N SER A 20 13.58 -7.86 -10.97
CA SER A 20 14.29 -8.93 -10.24
C SER A 20 15.81 -8.88 -10.37
N LYS A 21 16.35 -8.04 -11.26
CA LYS A 21 17.80 -7.85 -11.47
C LYS A 21 18.38 -6.67 -10.70
N ILE A 22 17.52 -5.80 -10.16
CA ILE A 22 17.93 -4.64 -9.35
C ILE A 22 18.06 -5.10 -7.89
N LEU A 23 19.13 -4.71 -7.20
CA LEU A 23 19.32 -5.02 -5.78
C LEU A 23 18.23 -4.35 -4.93
N GLU A 24 17.81 -4.97 -3.83
CA GLU A 24 16.76 -4.44 -2.95
C GLU A 24 17.12 -3.09 -2.32
N ASP A 25 18.42 -2.81 -2.16
CA ASP A 25 18.93 -1.60 -1.53
C ASP A 25 19.57 -0.61 -2.52
N ALA A 26 19.45 -0.87 -3.83
CA ALA A 26 19.99 0.02 -4.86
C ALA A 26 19.33 1.41 -4.85
N ILE A 27 18.06 1.47 -4.46
CA ILE A 27 17.28 2.68 -4.20
C ILE A 27 16.30 2.39 -3.06
N PRO A 28 15.63 3.40 -2.46
CA PRO A 28 14.72 3.19 -1.33
C PRO A 28 13.62 2.14 -1.57
N PHE A 29 13.09 2.03 -2.79
CA PHE A 29 12.05 1.04 -3.15
C PHE A 29 12.61 -0.40 -3.17
N PRO A 30 12.20 -1.26 -2.21
CA PRO A 30 12.90 -2.51 -1.92
C PRO A 30 12.29 -3.76 -2.58
N HIS A 31 11.12 -3.64 -3.20
CA HIS A 31 10.34 -4.78 -3.65
C HIS A 31 10.85 -5.30 -5.01
N ARG A 32 11.85 -6.20 -4.97
CA ARG A 32 12.60 -6.68 -6.16
C ARG A 32 12.46 -8.19 -6.38
N LYS A 33 13.57 -8.92 -6.36
CA LYS A 33 13.61 -10.37 -6.59
C LYS A 33 12.72 -11.10 -5.58
N GLY A 34 11.93 -12.05 -6.05
CA GLY A 34 10.98 -12.80 -5.21
C GLY A 34 9.58 -12.18 -5.11
N VAL A 35 9.38 -10.94 -5.56
CA VAL A 35 8.04 -10.35 -5.67
C VAL A 35 7.43 -10.74 -7.02
N LEU A 36 6.28 -11.41 -7.00
CA LEU A 36 5.60 -11.89 -8.22
C LEU A 36 4.78 -10.78 -8.89
N TYR A 37 4.06 -9.98 -8.09
CA TYR A 37 3.26 -8.86 -8.55
C TYR A 37 2.94 -7.91 -7.39
N ASN A 38 2.63 -6.67 -7.73
CA ASN A 38 1.97 -5.73 -6.82
C ASN A 38 0.46 -5.78 -7.08
N VAL A 39 -0.35 -5.81 -6.02
CA VAL A 39 -1.81 -5.80 -6.12
C VAL A 39 -2.36 -4.51 -5.51
N GLN A 40 -3.28 -3.85 -6.21
CA GLN A 40 -3.93 -2.62 -5.77
C GLN A 40 -5.45 -2.77 -5.82
N TYR A 41 -6.13 -2.29 -4.78
CA TYR A 41 -7.58 -2.30 -4.65
C TYR A 41 -8.10 -0.86 -4.69
N PHE A 42 -8.97 -0.55 -5.64
CA PHE A 42 -9.59 0.76 -5.79
C PHE A 42 -11.11 0.66 -5.73
N ALA A 43 -11.73 1.61 -5.06
CA ALA A 43 -13.13 1.95 -5.27
C ALA A 43 -13.18 3.31 -5.97
N LEU A 44 -13.83 3.40 -7.12
CA LEU A 44 -13.94 4.62 -7.94
C LEU A 44 -15.39 5.09 -7.97
N TRP A 45 -15.63 6.38 -7.74
CA TRP A 45 -16.96 7.00 -7.80
C TRP A 45 -16.88 8.49 -8.15
N HIS A 46 -17.86 9.01 -8.90
CA HIS A 46 -17.87 10.39 -9.40
C HIS A 46 -18.48 11.43 -8.44
N HIS A 47 -19.30 10.99 -7.48
CA HIS A 47 -20.06 11.89 -6.62
C HIS A 47 -19.91 11.49 -5.16
N PRO A 48 -19.13 12.24 -4.35
CA PRO A 48 -18.97 11.95 -2.94
C PRO A 48 -20.32 12.07 -2.22
N ASN A 49 -20.64 11.08 -1.41
CA ASN A 49 -21.84 11.06 -0.57
C ASN A 49 -21.51 10.17 0.64
N LYS A 50 -21.71 10.66 1.86
CA LYS A 50 -21.33 9.97 3.10
C LYS A 50 -21.75 8.48 3.15
N THR A 51 -22.96 8.15 2.72
CA THR A 51 -23.44 6.75 2.70
C THR A 51 -22.79 5.93 1.60
N VAL A 52 -22.56 6.55 0.45
CA VAL A 52 -21.80 5.98 -0.65
C VAL A 52 -20.39 5.69 -0.13
N ASP A 53 -19.69 6.67 0.42
CA ASP A 53 -18.31 6.59 0.89
C ASP A 53 -18.11 5.45 1.90
N LYS A 54 -18.96 5.33 2.93
CA LYS A 54 -18.88 4.23 3.91
C LYS A 54 -18.86 2.85 3.24
N LYS A 55 -19.80 2.59 2.32
CA LYS A 55 -19.87 1.30 1.61
C LYS A 55 -18.62 1.00 0.78
N LYS A 56 -17.86 2.02 0.34
CA LYS A 56 -16.65 1.84 -0.49
C LYS A 56 -15.46 1.52 0.40
N PHE A 57 -15.35 2.22 1.53
CA PHE A 57 -14.37 1.87 2.56
C PHE A 57 -14.61 0.47 3.11
N ASP A 58 -15.86 0.11 3.43
CA ASP A 58 -16.18 -1.25 3.89
C ASP A 58 -15.78 -2.31 2.86
N TRP A 59 -15.96 -2.03 1.56
CA TRP A 59 -15.54 -2.92 0.49
C TRP A 59 -14.01 -3.04 0.35
N ILE A 60 -13.28 -1.91 0.37
CA ILE A 60 -11.80 -1.91 0.31
C ILE A 60 -11.21 -2.63 1.53
N ASN A 61 -11.71 -2.34 2.73
CA ASN A 61 -11.23 -2.97 3.95
C ASN A 61 -11.54 -4.47 3.95
N GLY A 62 -12.75 -4.86 3.51
CA GLY A 62 -13.13 -6.28 3.43
C GLY A 62 -12.24 -7.08 2.47
N ILE A 63 -11.90 -6.53 1.29
CA ILE A 63 -10.98 -7.23 0.37
C ILE A 63 -9.54 -7.23 0.90
N TYR A 64 -9.08 -6.14 1.51
CA TYR A 64 -7.74 -6.05 2.10
C TYR A 64 -7.56 -7.09 3.23
N ASP A 65 -8.51 -7.17 4.16
CA ASP A 65 -8.51 -8.11 5.28
C ASP A 65 -8.56 -9.56 4.78
N TYR A 66 -9.42 -9.85 3.79
CA TYR A 66 -9.52 -11.18 3.19
C TYR A 66 -8.21 -11.62 2.53
N MET A 67 -7.53 -10.69 1.85
CA MET A 67 -6.28 -10.96 1.13
C MET A 67 -5.06 -11.05 2.05
N GLY A 68 -5.14 -10.55 3.28
CA GLY A 68 -4.04 -10.55 4.26
C GLY A 68 -3.40 -11.92 4.52
N LYS A 69 -4.14 -13.03 4.32
CA LYS A 69 -3.59 -14.39 4.46
C LYS A 69 -2.81 -14.90 3.24
N PHE A 70 -2.95 -14.27 2.08
CA PHE A 70 -2.37 -14.72 0.81
C PHE A 70 -1.21 -13.84 0.31
N VAL A 71 -1.07 -12.63 0.86
CA VAL A 71 -0.01 -11.69 0.49
C VAL A 71 1.26 -11.88 1.33
N SER A 72 2.33 -11.16 0.98
CA SER A 72 3.63 -11.21 1.66
C SER A 72 3.53 -10.98 3.17
N LYS A 73 4.38 -11.70 3.92
CA LYS A 73 4.55 -11.56 5.37
C LYS A 73 6.05 -11.33 5.71
N PRO A 74 6.41 -10.33 6.54
CA PRO A 74 5.53 -9.27 7.07
C PRO A 74 4.87 -8.46 5.93
N GLY A 75 3.74 -7.81 6.24
CA GLY A 75 2.96 -7.06 5.26
C GLY A 75 3.82 -6.01 4.54
N THR A 76 3.59 -5.84 3.23
CA THR A 76 4.34 -4.88 2.40
C THR A 76 3.41 -3.85 1.79
N ALA A 77 3.94 -2.66 1.51
CA ALA A 77 3.21 -1.56 0.92
C ALA A 77 4.06 -0.84 -0.13
N TYR A 78 3.39 -0.16 -1.06
CA TYR A 78 4.04 0.66 -2.07
C TYR A 78 3.76 2.14 -1.78
N LEU A 79 4.81 2.95 -1.67
CA LEU A 79 4.71 4.34 -1.22
C LEU A 79 3.77 5.19 -2.08
N ASN A 80 3.78 4.99 -3.40
CA ASN A 80 2.95 5.77 -4.33
C ASN A 80 1.46 5.40 -4.25
N THR A 81 1.12 4.33 -3.53
CA THR A 81 -0.25 3.97 -3.14
C THR A 81 -0.37 4.11 -1.61
N ARG A 82 -0.37 5.36 -1.15
CA ARG A 82 -0.29 5.69 0.28
C ARG A 82 -1.55 5.24 1.05
N GLY A 83 -1.37 4.30 1.97
CA GLY A 83 -2.39 3.91 2.94
C GLY A 83 -2.18 4.64 4.28
N LEU A 84 -3.11 5.52 4.67
CA LEU A 84 -3.09 6.18 5.99
C LEU A 84 -3.53 5.26 7.14
N ASP A 85 -4.16 4.15 6.78
CA ASP A 85 -4.56 3.02 7.61
C ASP A 85 -3.36 2.21 8.13
N LEU A 86 -2.25 2.19 7.37
CA LEU A 86 -1.00 1.54 7.81
C LEU A 86 -0.33 2.26 8.99
N GLY A 87 -0.56 3.58 9.10
CA GLY A 87 0.03 4.43 10.12
C GLY A 87 0.25 5.85 9.62
N ARG A 88 0.34 6.81 10.56
CA ARG A 88 0.56 8.22 10.25
C ARG A 88 1.15 8.97 11.44
N THR A 89 2.03 9.90 11.14
CA THR A 89 2.47 10.95 12.06
C THR A 89 1.28 11.87 12.38
N LYS A 90 0.95 12.03 13.67
CA LYS A 90 -0.16 12.92 14.07
C LYS A 90 0.26 14.40 14.18
N ASN A 91 1.39 14.66 14.84
CA ASN A 91 1.79 16.03 15.26
C ASN A 91 3.25 16.37 14.93
N GLY A 92 3.88 15.71 13.94
CA GLY A 92 5.29 15.94 13.61
C GLY A 92 6.32 15.31 14.58
N ASN A 93 5.92 14.97 15.81
CA ASN A 93 6.81 14.43 16.85
C ASN A 93 6.73 12.90 17.02
N GLU A 94 6.44 12.16 15.95
CA GLU A 94 6.37 10.69 15.99
C GLU A 94 7.77 10.13 16.30
N LYS A 95 7.87 9.21 17.26
CA LYS A 95 9.14 8.55 17.54
C LYS A 95 9.48 7.63 16.37
N TYR A 96 10.76 7.52 16.05
CA TYR A 96 11.27 6.58 15.05
C TYR A 96 10.71 5.16 15.24
N SER A 97 10.59 4.69 16.48
CA SER A 97 10.03 3.36 16.80
C SER A 97 8.58 3.19 16.35
N GLN A 98 7.77 4.24 16.40
CA GLN A 98 6.38 4.18 15.92
C GLN A 98 6.35 4.23 14.39
N ALA A 99 7.19 5.07 13.79
CA ALA A 99 7.33 5.18 12.34
C ALA A 99 7.85 3.91 11.67
N LYS A 100 8.71 3.15 12.38
CA LYS A 100 9.31 1.90 11.89
C LYS A 100 8.28 0.87 11.47
N SER A 101 7.17 0.76 12.21
CA SER A 101 6.10 -0.21 11.94
C SER A 101 5.51 -0.13 10.53
N TRP A 102 5.22 1.08 10.04
CA TRP A 102 4.73 1.31 8.67
C TRP A 102 5.86 1.63 7.69
N GLY A 103 6.97 2.21 8.17
CA GLY A 103 8.15 2.51 7.37
C GLY A 103 8.78 1.25 6.76
N GLU A 104 8.90 0.18 7.54
CA GLU A 104 9.41 -1.11 7.04
C GLU A 104 8.44 -1.77 6.04
N MET A 105 7.13 -1.51 6.11
CA MET A 105 6.20 -2.01 5.09
C MET A 105 6.52 -1.40 3.72
N TYR A 106 6.89 -0.11 3.69
CA TYR A 106 7.22 0.61 2.45
C TYR A 106 8.64 0.35 1.97
N PHE A 107 9.61 0.32 2.88
CA PHE A 107 11.04 0.39 2.55
C PHE A 107 11.86 -0.81 3.04
N LYS A 108 11.25 -1.79 3.73
CA LYS A 108 11.97 -2.88 4.41
C LYS A 108 13.16 -2.33 5.21
N GLN A 109 14.32 -2.98 5.11
CA GLN A 109 15.57 -2.58 5.75
C GLN A 109 16.09 -1.21 5.29
N ASN A 110 15.64 -0.68 4.14
CA ASN A 110 16.05 0.65 3.68
C ASN A 110 15.46 1.77 4.53
N PHE A 111 14.42 1.51 5.34
CA PHE A 111 13.86 2.51 6.26
C PHE A 111 14.91 3.04 7.25
N ASP A 112 15.80 2.17 7.73
CA ASP A 112 16.84 2.54 8.70
C ASP A 112 17.89 3.47 8.10
N LYS A 113 18.13 3.38 6.78
CA LYS A 113 19.00 4.32 6.06
C LYS A 113 18.29 5.67 5.91
N LEU A 114 17.05 5.66 5.45
CA LEU A 114 16.23 6.87 5.26
C LEU A 114 15.99 7.68 6.53
N ALA A 115 15.95 7.04 7.70
CA ALA A 115 15.72 7.72 8.96
C ALA A 115 16.98 8.40 9.54
N ARG A 116 18.15 8.19 8.95
CA ARG A 116 19.44 8.77 9.39
C ARG A 116 19.85 9.99 8.56
N ASP A 117 19.33 10.09 7.34
CA ASP A 117 19.56 11.21 6.40
C ASP A 117 18.65 12.40 6.72
#